data_AF-A0A1E8FDI4-F1
#
_entry.id   AF-A0A1E8FDI4-F1
#
_cell.length_a   1.000
_cell.length_b   1.000
_cell.length_c   1.000
_cell.angle_alpha   90.00
_cell.angle_beta   90.00
_cell.angle_gamma   90.00
#
_symmetry.space_group_name_H-M   'P 1'
#
loop_
_entity.id
_entity.type
_entity.pdbx_description
1 polymer ?
#
loop_
_entity_poly.entity_id
_entity_poly.type
_entity_poly.pdbx_seq_one_letter_code
_entity_poly.pdbx_strand_id
1 'polypeptide(L)'
;MLKLNILLTLTLFIAPLSVSELFAATDDVDISSLKAIKLSIVKMEQQNKTLKSKLFDKQAEYVELETALKKISREQERLVLEYNVTSKLLELNESYQEVLNRLLTRQATTANELRSAKRHLEEKLIDIEKLASLIELNESQIDNNQSQFEDELKILIDTTASTIAAEGIKPFTVNVAHEEVCGAAETPISCQERGMMAAKRKLVESAGLKITSVSQLENFEIVKDSVISDASLEIKNFKSDSTFAIQNGQIVNVLKLVGDVVAKSQGNIEQYVLVASNMINAKLQDSVAAEQANTPTVDTSSSEIAQNNTTTKRTGPSPAPQSAKSTNYVTPTPQTATAINNNDVQVTLTDSFESGDSTIPNFVDIEIQKAGTPVSLIVSDTEITVAQFSQFQQETGYTTESESASKCMIYDYSSRISVTADSTRPGYPISDSHPIVCVSVIDAINYTK
;
A
#
# COMPACT_ATOMS: atom_id res chain seq x y z
N MET A 1 -17.57 8.41 -35.71
CA MET A 1 -18.46 8.72 -34.58
C MET A 1 -19.79 7.98 -34.74
N LEU A 2 -19.80 6.67 -34.53
CA LEU A 2 -21.02 5.91 -34.31
C LEU A 2 -21.05 5.60 -32.81
N LYS A 3 -21.93 6.25 -32.05
CA LYS A 3 -22.23 5.83 -30.67
C LYS A 3 -23.02 4.53 -30.76
N LEU A 4 -22.33 3.40 -30.62
CA LEU A 4 -22.94 2.09 -30.55
C LEU A 4 -23.54 1.94 -29.15
N ASN A 5 -24.83 2.24 -29.00
CA ASN A 5 -25.60 1.93 -27.81
C ASN A 5 -25.73 0.41 -27.69
N ILE A 6 -24.74 -0.24 -27.06
CA ILE A 6 -24.85 -1.64 -26.64
C ILE A 6 -25.71 -1.65 -25.39
N LEU A 7 -27.02 -1.85 -25.59
CA LEU A 7 -27.97 -2.16 -24.55
C LEU A 7 -27.76 -3.64 -24.15
N LEU A 8 -26.76 -3.90 -23.31
CA LEU A 8 -26.53 -5.23 -22.75
C LEU A 8 -27.54 -5.45 -21.62
N THR A 9 -28.66 -6.10 -21.93
CA THR A 9 -29.60 -6.62 -20.91
C THR A 9 -28.94 -7.80 -20.20
N LEU A 10 -28.10 -7.51 -19.21
CA LEU A 10 -27.61 -8.50 -18.26
C LEU A 10 -28.67 -8.68 -17.19
N THR A 11 -29.37 -9.81 -17.22
CA THR A 11 -30.33 -10.23 -16.20
C THR A 11 -29.59 -10.47 -14.88
N LEU A 12 -29.62 -9.44 -14.04
CA LEU A 12 -29.10 -9.43 -12.68
C LEU A 12 -29.97 -10.36 -11.81
N PHE A 13 -29.45 -11.54 -11.45
CA PHE A 13 -30.03 -12.34 -10.37
C PHE A 13 -29.67 -11.68 -9.03
N ILE A 14 -30.38 -10.61 -8.68
CA ILE A 14 -30.46 -10.16 -7.29
C ILE A 14 -31.43 -11.12 -6.62
N ALA A 15 -30.92 -12.11 -5.89
CA ALA A 15 -31.74 -12.81 -4.91
C ALA A 15 -31.93 -11.86 -3.72
N PRO A 16 -33.15 -11.37 -3.44
CA PRO A 16 -33.40 -10.65 -2.20
C PRO A 16 -33.26 -11.64 -1.04
N LEU A 17 -32.14 -11.59 -0.33
CA LEU A 17 -32.00 -12.20 0.99
C LEU A 17 -32.87 -11.41 1.96
N SER A 18 -34.15 -11.72 1.99
CA SER A 18 -35.07 -11.26 3.03
C SER A 18 -34.72 -12.00 4.32
N VAL A 19 -33.78 -11.45 5.09
CA VAL A 19 -33.50 -11.89 6.46
C VAL A 19 -34.51 -11.19 7.37
N SER A 20 -35.55 -11.91 7.74
CA SER A 20 -36.53 -11.48 8.73
C SER A 20 -36.71 -12.61 9.75
N GLU A 21 -35.63 -12.93 10.47
CA GLU A 21 -35.71 -13.78 11.65
C GLU A 21 -35.33 -12.95 12.89
N LEU A 22 -36.31 -12.91 13.80
CA LEU A 22 -36.25 -12.25 15.09
C LEU A 22 -35.16 -12.89 15.96
N PHE A 23 -34.26 -12.05 16.46
CA PHE A 23 -33.18 -12.39 17.39
C PHE A 23 -33.71 -13.02 18.68
N ALA A 24 -33.50 -14.33 18.85
CA ALA A 24 -33.36 -14.93 20.17
C ALA A 24 -31.90 -14.69 20.61
N ALA A 25 -31.72 -14.00 21.73
CA ALA A 25 -30.42 -13.79 22.35
C ALA A 25 -29.85 -15.13 22.83
N THR A 26 -29.01 -15.77 22.00
CA THR A 26 -28.14 -16.87 22.41
C THR A 26 -26.73 -16.58 21.93
N ASP A 27 -25.83 -16.39 22.90
CA ASP A 27 -24.36 -16.33 23.00
C ASP A 27 -23.38 -16.47 21.80
N ASP A 28 -23.82 -16.73 20.58
CA ASP A 28 -23.01 -16.52 19.37
C ASP A 28 -23.51 -15.26 18.67
N VAL A 29 -23.12 -14.11 19.25
CA VAL A 29 -22.97 -12.84 18.54
C VAL A 29 -22.39 -13.15 17.15
N ASP A 30 -23.17 -12.94 16.08
CA ASP A 30 -23.00 -13.53 14.73
C ASP A 30 -21.72 -13.06 13.99
N ILE A 31 -20.57 -13.45 14.54
CA ILE A 31 -19.24 -13.24 13.96
C ILE A 31 -19.13 -13.96 12.61
N SER A 32 -19.99 -14.97 12.37
CA SER A 32 -20.00 -15.74 11.12
C SER A 32 -20.42 -14.89 9.92
N SER A 33 -21.43 -14.00 10.07
CA SER A 33 -21.82 -13.08 8.99
C SER A 33 -20.68 -12.12 8.62
N LEU A 34 -20.08 -11.46 9.61
CA LEU A 34 -18.96 -10.54 9.43
C LEU A 34 -17.75 -11.22 8.80
N LYS A 35 -17.47 -12.47 9.22
CA LYS A 35 -16.41 -13.28 8.65
C LYS A 35 -16.66 -13.57 7.17
N ALA A 36 -17.89 -13.95 6.80
CA ALA A 36 -18.26 -14.22 5.41
C ALA A 36 -18.12 -12.97 4.54
N ILE A 37 -18.56 -11.80 5.03
CA ILE A 37 -18.41 -10.53 4.32
C ILE A 37 -16.93 -10.18 4.15
N LYS A 38 -16.12 -10.30 5.22
CA LYS A 38 -14.68 -9.99 5.15
C LYS A 38 -13.94 -10.91 4.18
N LEU A 39 -14.26 -12.20 4.18
CA LEU A 39 -13.69 -13.16 3.24
C LEU A 39 -14.10 -12.85 1.79
N SER A 40 -15.35 -12.44 1.56
CA SER A 40 -15.84 -12.00 0.26
C SER A 40 -15.07 -10.79 -0.27
N ILE A 41 -14.83 -9.78 0.58
CA ILE A 41 -14.02 -8.60 0.24
C ILE A 41 -12.61 -9.02 -0.21
N VAL A 42 -11.91 -9.82 0.60
CA VAL A 42 -10.55 -10.29 0.28
C VAL A 42 -10.50 -11.06 -1.04
N LYS A 43 -11.51 -11.91 -1.29
CA LYS A 43 -11.61 -12.68 -2.53
C LYS A 43 -11.80 -11.77 -3.75
N MET A 44 -12.65 -10.75 -3.66
CA MET A 44 -12.87 -9.80 -4.74
C MET A 44 -11.65 -8.91 -4.98
N GLU A 45 -10.95 -8.47 -3.94
CA GLU A 45 -9.69 -7.73 -4.06
C GLU A 45 -8.64 -8.52 -4.85
N GLN A 46 -8.51 -9.82 -4.57
CA GLN A 46 -7.59 -10.70 -5.29
C GLN A 46 -8.01 -10.92 -6.76
N GLN A 47 -9.31 -11.04 -7.03
CA GLN A 47 -9.85 -11.09 -8.38
C GLN A 47 -9.54 -9.79 -9.15
N ASN A 48 -9.73 -8.63 -8.52
CA ASN A 48 -9.41 -7.33 -9.10
C ASN A 48 -7.93 -7.17 -9.41
N LYS A 49 -7.04 -7.63 -8.52
CA LYS A 49 -5.60 -7.65 -8.80
C LYS A 49 -5.29 -8.45 -10.07
N THR A 50 -5.92 -9.61 -10.22
CA THR A 50 -5.75 -10.46 -11.41
C THR A 50 -6.30 -9.79 -12.68
N LEU A 51 -7.48 -9.16 -12.59
CA LEU A 51 -8.09 -8.45 -13.72
C LEU A 51 -7.25 -7.22 -14.14
N LYS A 52 -6.72 -6.47 -13.18
CA LYS A 52 -5.84 -5.31 -13.44
C LYS A 52 -4.55 -5.74 -14.17
N SER A 53 -3.95 -6.86 -13.79
CA SER A 53 -2.81 -7.44 -14.52
C SER A 53 -3.20 -7.76 -15.97
N LYS A 54 -4.33 -8.46 -16.19
CA LYS A 54 -4.81 -8.77 -17.54
C LYS A 54 -5.12 -7.53 -18.37
N LEU A 55 -5.67 -6.49 -17.75
CA LEU A 55 -5.93 -5.20 -18.40
C LEU A 55 -4.61 -4.58 -18.87
N PHE A 56 -3.59 -4.58 -18.02
CA PHE A 56 -2.26 -4.07 -18.36
C PHE A 56 -1.64 -4.84 -19.54
N ASP A 57 -1.69 -6.17 -19.52
CA ASP A 57 -1.18 -7.00 -20.62
C ASP A 57 -1.91 -6.68 -21.94
N LYS A 58 -3.23 -6.48 -21.89
CA LYS A 58 -4.03 -6.11 -23.07
C LYS A 58 -3.74 -4.70 -23.57
N GLN A 59 -3.47 -3.75 -22.69
CA GLN A 59 -3.04 -2.41 -23.07
C GLN A 59 -1.68 -2.44 -23.75
N ALA A 60 -0.74 -3.27 -23.29
CA ALA A 60 0.54 -3.47 -23.96
C ALA A 60 0.35 -4.06 -25.37
N GLU A 61 -0.46 -5.12 -25.53
CA GLU A 61 -0.82 -5.69 -26.84
C GLU A 61 -1.41 -4.62 -27.79
N TYR A 62 -2.27 -3.74 -27.28
CA TYR A 62 -2.88 -2.67 -28.06
C TYR A 62 -1.84 -1.66 -28.59
N VAL A 63 -0.89 -1.25 -27.73
CA VAL A 63 0.16 -0.29 -28.11
C VAL A 63 1.09 -0.86 -29.19
N GLU A 64 1.43 -2.16 -29.09
CA GLU A 64 2.20 -2.85 -30.12
C GLU A 64 1.45 -2.87 -31.47
N LEU A 65 0.15 -3.17 -31.44
CA LEU A 65 -0.69 -3.16 -32.64
C LEU A 65 -0.82 -1.76 -33.26
N GLU A 66 -0.99 -0.73 -32.44
CA GLU A 66 -1.07 0.66 -32.89
C GLU A 66 0.23 1.09 -33.59
N THR A 67 1.37 0.67 -33.04
CA THR A 67 2.69 0.92 -33.62
C THR A 67 2.86 0.23 -34.97
N ALA A 68 2.43 -1.04 -35.08
CA ALA A 68 2.43 -1.77 -36.35
C ALA A 68 1.52 -1.10 -37.39
N LEU A 69 0.34 -0.62 -36.98
CA LEU A 69 -0.60 0.08 -37.84
C LEU A 69 -0.03 1.39 -38.38
N LYS A 70 0.65 2.18 -37.53
CA LYS A 70 1.37 3.40 -37.96
C LYS A 70 2.44 3.08 -39.01
N LYS A 71 3.17 1.98 -38.86
CA LYS A 71 4.17 1.53 -39.84
C LYS A 71 3.54 1.18 -41.18
N ILE A 72 2.45 0.41 -41.19
CA ILE A 72 1.72 0.06 -42.42
C ILE A 72 1.15 1.30 -43.10
N SER A 73 0.59 2.24 -42.33
CA SER A 73 0.07 3.51 -42.85
C SER A 73 1.13 4.33 -43.59
N ARG A 74 2.34 4.44 -43.02
CA ARG A 74 3.46 5.15 -43.67
C ARG A 74 3.91 4.46 -44.96
N GLU A 75 3.96 3.13 -45.00
CA GLU A 75 4.29 2.40 -46.23
C GLU A 75 3.21 2.60 -47.30
N GLN A 76 1.93 2.66 -46.92
CA GLN A 76 0.85 2.97 -47.85
C GLN A 76 1.00 4.37 -48.45
N GLU A 77 1.28 5.38 -47.63
CA GLU A 77 1.51 6.77 -48.09
C GLU A 77 2.69 6.84 -49.06
N ARG A 78 3.78 6.13 -48.75
CA ARG A 78 4.95 6.02 -49.61
C ARG A 78 4.60 5.37 -50.96
N LEU A 79 3.85 4.26 -50.97
CA LEU A 79 3.44 3.58 -52.21
C LEU A 79 2.54 4.46 -53.08
N VAL A 80 1.66 5.27 -52.47
CA VAL A 80 0.84 6.25 -53.19
C VAL A 80 1.72 7.31 -53.87
N LEU A 81 2.77 7.78 -53.20
CA LEU A 81 3.72 8.72 -53.78
C LEU A 81 4.50 8.09 -54.94
N GLU A 82 5.04 6.88 -54.77
CA GLU A 82 5.75 6.14 -55.83
C GLU A 82 4.84 5.88 -57.04
N TYR A 83 3.58 5.54 -56.81
CA TYR A 83 2.56 5.38 -57.86
C TYR A 83 2.36 6.68 -58.63
N ASN A 84 2.17 7.81 -57.95
CA ASN A 84 1.94 9.11 -58.59
C ASN A 84 3.13 9.56 -59.45
N VAL A 85 4.36 9.30 -59.00
CA VAL A 85 5.57 9.58 -59.78
C VAL A 85 5.65 8.68 -61.01
N THR A 86 5.45 7.37 -60.82
CA THR A 86 5.55 6.38 -61.91
C THR A 86 4.46 6.59 -62.96
N SER A 87 3.25 6.93 -62.54
CA SER A 87 2.13 7.24 -63.45
C SER A 87 2.44 8.41 -64.38
N LYS A 88 3.11 9.46 -63.88
CA LYS A 88 3.56 10.59 -64.70
C LYS A 88 4.68 10.21 -65.67
N LEU A 89 5.56 9.29 -65.26
CA LEU A 89 6.62 8.77 -66.14
C LEU A 89 6.07 7.85 -67.24
N LEU A 90 4.96 7.15 -66.99
CA LEU A 90 4.28 6.33 -67.99
C LEU A 90 3.82 7.14 -69.20
N GLU A 91 3.36 8.37 -68.99
CA GLU A 91 2.98 9.28 -70.07
C GLU A 91 4.15 9.57 -71.03
N LEU A 92 5.38 9.38 -70.57
CA LEU A 92 6.61 9.58 -71.33
C LEU A 92 7.15 8.29 -71.96
N ASN A 93 6.82 7.11 -71.42
CA ASN A 93 7.33 5.81 -71.91
C ASN A 93 6.45 4.62 -71.47
N GLU A 94 6.03 3.78 -72.43
CA GLU A 94 5.22 2.58 -72.17
C GLU A 94 5.92 1.52 -71.29
N SER A 95 7.25 1.52 -71.21
CA SER A 95 7.99 0.56 -70.37
C SER A 95 7.68 0.64 -68.89
N TYR A 96 7.02 1.71 -68.41
CA TYR A 96 6.62 1.86 -67.01
C TYR A 96 5.32 1.11 -66.65
N GLN A 97 4.59 0.49 -67.60
CA GLN A 97 3.32 -0.20 -67.30
C GLN A 97 3.50 -1.33 -66.28
N GLU A 98 4.57 -2.12 -66.40
CA GLU A 98 4.83 -3.24 -65.48
C GLU A 98 5.08 -2.75 -64.05
N VAL A 99 5.86 -1.67 -63.91
CA VAL A 99 6.13 -1.03 -62.62
C VAL A 99 4.83 -0.50 -62.00
N LEU A 100 3.97 0.14 -62.81
CA LEU A 100 2.68 0.65 -62.36
C LEU A 100 1.76 -0.47 -61.85
N ASN A 101 1.65 -1.58 -62.59
CA ASN A 101 0.85 -2.73 -62.18
C ASN A 101 1.37 -3.34 -60.86
N ARG A 102 2.69 -3.47 -60.71
CA ARG A 102 3.30 -3.95 -59.47
C ARG A 102 3.01 -3.03 -58.28
N LEU A 103 3.08 -1.71 -58.47
CA LEU A 103 2.73 -0.72 -57.44
C LEU A 103 1.26 -0.80 -57.06
N LEU A 104 0.35 -0.93 -58.03
CA LEU A 104 -1.08 -1.11 -57.77
C LEU A 104 -1.38 -2.38 -56.98
N THR A 105 -0.78 -3.52 -57.36
CA THR A 105 -0.94 -4.77 -56.59
C THR A 105 -0.44 -4.60 -55.17
N ARG A 106 0.75 -4.00 -54.99
CA ARG A 106 1.32 -3.78 -53.66
C ARG A 106 0.47 -2.82 -52.81
N GLN A 107 -0.02 -1.74 -53.42
CA GLN A 107 -0.94 -0.80 -52.77
C GLN A 107 -2.22 -1.49 -52.31
N ALA A 108 -2.81 -2.36 -53.14
CA ALA A 108 -4.00 -3.13 -52.78
C ALA A 108 -3.74 -4.09 -51.61
N THR A 109 -2.61 -4.80 -51.62
CA THR A 109 -2.20 -5.69 -50.52
C THR A 109 -2.01 -4.90 -49.21
N THR A 110 -1.22 -3.82 -49.23
CA THR A 110 -0.99 -2.98 -48.04
C THR A 110 -2.28 -2.34 -47.52
N ALA A 111 -3.20 -1.93 -48.40
CA ALA A 111 -4.50 -1.41 -47.98
C ALA A 111 -5.37 -2.48 -47.29
N ASN A 112 -5.31 -3.74 -47.74
CA ASN A 112 -6.02 -4.85 -47.10
C ASN A 112 -5.39 -5.22 -45.75
N GLU A 113 -4.06 -5.21 -45.65
CA GLU A 113 -3.33 -5.38 -44.38
C GLU A 113 -3.72 -4.28 -43.38
N LEU A 114 -3.76 -3.01 -43.82
CA LEU A 114 -4.18 -1.90 -42.97
C LEU A 114 -5.63 -2.07 -42.46
N ARG A 115 -6.56 -2.50 -43.33
CA ARG A 115 -7.95 -2.78 -42.93
C ARG A 115 -8.02 -3.92 -41.91
N SER A 116 -7.25 -4.98 -42.11
CA SER A 116 -7.20 -6.11 -41.18
C SER A 116 -6.65 -5.68 -39.81
N ALA A 117 -5.54 -4.94 -39.80
CA ALA A 117 -4.92 -4.41 -38.59
C ALA A 117 -5.87 -3.47 -37.83
N LYS A 118 -6.61 -2.60 -38.54
CA LYS A 118 -7.64 -1.72 -37.95
C LYS A 118 -8.73 -2.53 -37.22
N ARG A 119 -9.25 -3.58 -37.86
CA ARG A 119 -10.26 -4.45 -37.23
C ARG A 119 -9.74 -5.15 -35.98
N HIS A 120 -8.50 -5.64 -36.00
CA HIS A 120 -7.90 -6.27 -34.82
C HIS A 120 -7.71 -5.26 -33.67
N LEU A 121 -7.32 -4.01 -33.99
CA LEU A 121 -7.20 -2.96 -32.98
C LEU A 121 -8.56 -2.62 -32.34
N GLU A 122 -9.63 -2.54 -33.15
CA GLU A 122 -11.00 -2.32 -32.67
C GLU A 122 -11.47 -3.47 -31.76
N GLU A 123 -11.18 -4.72 -32.11
CA GLU A 123 -11.51 -5.89 -31.28
C GLU A 123 -10.79 -5.84 -29.93
N LYS A 124 -9.49 -5.52 -29.90
CA LYS A 124 -8.71 -5.38 -28.67
C LYS A 124 -9.20 -4.24 -27.79
N LEU A 125 -9.62 -3.13 -28.39
CA LEU A 125 -10.21 -2.01 -27.64
C LEU A 125 -11.49 -2.42 -26.92
N ILE A 126 -12.36 -3.20 -27.59
CA ILE A 126 -13.57 -3.74 -26.98
C ILE A 126 -13.24 -4.66 -25.79
N ASP A 127 -12.19 -5.48 -25.88
CA ASP A 127 -11.77 -6.34 -24.77
C ASP A 127 -11.20 -5.55 -23.59
N ILE A 128 -10.44 -4.48 -23.85
CA ILE A 128 -9.96 -3.54 -22.82
C ILE A 128 -11.14 -2.88 -22.11
N GLU A 129 -12.13 -2.38 -22.86
CA GLU A 129 -13.34 -1.76 -22.30
C GLU A 129 -14.12 -2.75 -21.43
N LYS A 130 -14.31 -4.00 -21.87
CA LYS A 130 -14.97 -5.04 -21.07
C LYS A 130 -14.24 -5.34 -19.76
N LEU A 131 -12.90 -5.44 -19.80
CA LEU A 131 -12.10 -5.68 -18.60
C LEU A 131 -12.19 -4.50 -17.63
N ALA A 132 -12.12 -3.27 -18.15
CA ALA A 132 -12.26 -2.05 -17.34
C ALA A 132 -13.63 -1.97 -16.65
N SER A 133 -14.73 -2.23 -17.37
CA SER A 133 -16.07 -2.27 -16.77
C SER A 133 -16.24 -3.37 -15.72
N LEU A 134 -15.59 -4.53 -15.91
CA LEU A 134 -15.64 -5.61 -14.92
C LEU A 134 -14.88 -5.24 -13.63
N ILE A 135 -13.74 -4.54 -13.75
CA ILE A 135 -12.98 -4.03 -12.59
C ILE A 135 -13.83 -3.01 -11.84
N GLU A 136 -14.43 -2.05 -12.55
CA GLU A 136 -15.29 -1.02 -11.95
C GLU A 136 -16.48 -1.63 -11.20
N LEU A 137 -17.13 -2.63 -11.78
CA LEU A 137 -18.22 -3.36 -11.13
C LEU A 137 -17.77 -4.04 -9.83
N ASN A 138 -16.61 -4.73 -9.86
CA ASN A 138 -16.08 -5.39 -8.68
C ASN A 138 -15.64 -4.40 -7.59
N GLU A 139 -15.05 -3.25 -7.97
CA GLU A 139 -14.71 -2.18 -7.02
C GLU A 139 -15.98 -1.66 -6.34
N SER A 140 -17.05 -1.42 -7.10
CA SER A 140 -18.34 -1.03 -6.51
C SER A 140 -18.91 -2.08 -5.55
N GLN A 141 -18.74 -3.38 -5.84
CA GLN A 141 -19.16 -4.45 -4.95
C GLN A 141 -18.31 -4.54 -3.67
N ILE A 142 -17.00 -4.30 -3.78
CA ILE A 142 -16.09 -4.22 -2.62
C ILE A 142 -16.54 -3.09 -1.70
N ASP A 143 -16.79 -1.90 -2.24
CA ASP A 143 -17.21 -0.73 -1.47
C ASP A 143 -18.53 -0.99 -0.73
N ASN A 144 -19.51 -1.60 -1.42
CA ASN A 144 -20.79 -1.95 -0.81
C ASN A 144 -20.62 -2.98 0.33
N ASN A 145 -19.82 -4.02 0.10
CA ASN A 145 -19.55 -5.03 1.13
C ASN A 145 -18.75 -4.45 2.31
N GLN A 146 -17.87 -3.49 2.07
CA GLN A 146 -17.13 -2.82 3.13
C GLN A 146 -18.04 -1.94 3.98
N SER A 147 -18.96 -1.18 3.37
CA SER A 147 -19.98 -0.43 4.11
C SER A 147 -20.86 -1.36 4.94
N GLN A 148 -21.31 -2.47 4.37
CA GLN A 148 -22.11 -3.46 5.11
C GLN A 148 -21.33 -4.05 6.29
N PHE A 149 -20.05 -4.38 6.08
CA PHE A 149 -19.17 -4.88 7.15
C PHE A 149 -19.02 -3.87 8.29
N GLU A 150 -18.82 -2.60 7.99
CA GLU A 150 -18.68 -1.54 8.99
C GLU A 150 -19.97 -1.34 9.80
N ASP A 151 -21.12 -1.35 9.13
CA ASP A 151 -22.43 -1.24 9.78
C ASP A 151 -22.73 -2.44 10.69
N GLU A 152 -22.53 -3.66 10.20
CA GLU A 152 -22.72 -4.88 10.99
C GLU A 152 -21.74 -4.94 12.18
N LEU A 153 -20.47 -4.55 11.96
CA LEU A 153 -19.45 -4.52 13.01
C LEU A 153 -19.83 -3.55 14.12
N LYS A 154 -20.32 -2.37 13.75
CA LYS A 154 -20.78 -1.38 14.72
C LYS A 154 -21.94 -1.90 15.57
N ILE A 155 -22.96 -2.48 14.94
CA ILE A 155 -24.10 -3.10 15.65
C ILE A 155 -23.60 -4.18 16.62
N LEU A 156 -22.63 -5.00 16.18
CA LEU A 156 -22.06 -6.06 16.99
C LEU A 156 -21.31 -5.52 18.22
N ILE A 157 -20.50 -4.49 18.02
CA ILE A 157 -19.75 -3.80 19.08
C ILE A 157 -20.72 -3.18 20.08
N ASP A 158 -21.72 -2.43 19.62
CA ASP A 158 -22.70 -1.75 20.49
C ASP A 158 -23.52 -2.77 21.30
N THR A 159 -23.93 -3.87 20.66
CA THR A 159 -24.66 -4.96 21.33
C THR A 159 -23.77 -5.65 22.36
N THR A 160 -22.54 -6.00 22.00
CA THR A 160 -21.58 -6.66 22.90
C THR A 160 -21.21 -5.76 24.08
N ALA A 161 -20.97 -4.47 23.83
CA ALA A 161 -20.70 -3.49 24.86
C ALA A 161 -21.88 -3.36 25.83
N SER A 162 -23.11 -3.35 25.31
CA SER A 162 -24.33 -3.35 26.12
C SER A 162 -24.47 -4.62 26.96
N THR A 163 -24.14 -5.79 26.40
CA THR A 163 -24.12 -7.06 27.15
C THR A 163 -23.07 -7.06 28.25
N ILE A 164 -21.83 -6.62 27.97
CA ILE A 164 -20.77 -6.50 28.99
C ILE A 164 -21.21 -5.53 30.11
N ALA A 165 -21.85 -4.42 29.74
CA ALA A 165 -22.37 -3.46 30.70
C ALA A 165 -23.55 -4.03 31.54
N ALA A 166 -24.43 -4.82 30.92
CA ALA A 166 -25.62 -5.42 31.54
C ALA A 166 -25.30 -6.61 32.44
N GLU A 167 -24.37 -7.48 32.04
CA GLU A 167 -23.85 -8.55 32.89
C GLU A 167 -23.16 -7.98 34.12
N GLY A 168 -22.59 -6.77 33.97
CA GLY A 168 -21.97 -6.00 35.03
C GLY A 168 -20.75 -6.70 35.60
N ILE A 169 -19.85 -5.93 36.19
CA ILE A 169 -18.88 -6.53 37.09
C ILE A 169 -19.68 -6.91 38.34
N LYS A 170 -20.08 -8.18 38.46
CA LYS A 170 -20.75 -8.71 39.64
C LYS A 170 -19.98 -8.24 40.87
N PRO A 171 -20.62 -7.60 41.86
CA PRO A 171 -19.93 -7.15 43.05
C PRO A 171 -19.16 -8.32 43.66
N PHE A 172 -17.86 -8.13 43.87
CA PHE A 172 -17.04 -9.12 44.55
C PHE A 172 -16.24 -8.46 45.66
N THR A 173 -16.10 -9.17 46.77
CA THR A 173 -15.36 -8.69 47.94
C THR A 173 -13.91 -9.10 47.82
N VAL A 174 -12.99 -8.13 47.93
CA VAL A 174 -11.55 -8.37 47.97
C VAL A 174 -11.08 -8.26 49.41
N ASN A 175 -10.30 -9.25 49.84
CA ASN A 175 -9.67 -9.30 51.15
C ASN A 175 -8.16 -9.21 50.98
N VAL A 176 -7.53 -8.17 51.55
CA VAL A 176 -6.08 -8.02 51.52
C VAL A 176 -5.53 -7.93 52.92
N ALA A 177 -4.50 -8.73 53.19
CA ALA A 177 -3.64 -8.59 54.35
C ALA A 177 -2.33 -7.91 53.94
N HIS A 178 -1.90 -6.93 54.74
CA HIS A 178 -0.64 -6.22 54.58
C HIS A 178 0.07 -6.11 55.93
N GLU A 179 1.37 -6.35 55.94
CA GLU A 179 2.20 -6.20 57.13
C GLU A 179 3.19 -5.08 56.89
N GLU A 180 3.20 -4.10 57.78
CA GLU A 180 4.08 -2.95 57.71
C GLU A 180 5.01 -2.94 58.93
N VAL A 181 6.32 -2.93 58.69
CA VAL A 181 7.31 -2.84 59.76
C VAL A 181 7.47 -1.37 60.14
N CYS A 182 7.27 -1.05 61.41
CA CYS A 182 7.41 0.30 61.92
C CYS A 182 8.88 0.66 62.15
N GLY A 183 9.26 1.88 61.77
CA GLY A 183 10.60 2.39 62.07
C GLY A 183 10.84 2.54 63.56
N ALA A 184 12.09 2.37 64.02
CA ALA A 184 12.42 2.46 65.46
C ALA A 184 12.12 3.84 66.08
N ALA A 185 12.09 4.90 65.26
CA ALA A 185 11.74 6.27 65.66
C ALA A 185 10.31 6.68 65.24
N GLU A 186 9.56 5.79 64.59
CA GLU A 186 8.23 6.06 64.07
C GLU A 186 7.16 5.84 65.15
N THR A 187 6.19 6.75 65.25
CA THR A 187 5.05 6.54 66.16
C THR A 187 4.13 5.45 65.59
N PRO A 188 3.41 4.70 66.44
CA PRO A 188 2.43 3.71 65.95
C PRO A 188 1.41 4.29 64.98
N ILE A 189 0.98 5.54 65.20
CA ILE A 189 0.02 6.26 64.33
C ILE A 189 0.62 6.50 62.94
N SER A 190 1.85 7.02 62.86
CA SER A 190 2.52 7.28 61.59
C SER A 190 2.77 5.98 60.81
N CYS A 191 3.18 4.92 61.49
CA CYS A 191 3.34 3.59 60.91
C CYS A 191 1.99 3.04 60.40
N GLN A 192 0.90 3.29 61.12
CA GLN A 192 -0.43 2.88 60.72
C GLN A 192 -0.92 3.58 59.46
N GLU A 193 -0.72 4.89 59.35
CA GLU A 193 -1.10 5.66 58.17
C GLU A 193 -0.33 5.21 56.93
N ARG A 194 0.99 5.01 57.06
CA ARG A 194 1.86 4.49 56.00
C ARG A 194 1.45 3.10 55.55
N GLY A 195 1.26 2.18 56.51
CA GLY A 195 0.77 0.83 56.22
C GLY A 195 -0.61 0.84 55.57
N MET A 196 -1.51 1.75 55.98
CA MET A 196 -2.86 1.86 55.40
C MET A 196 -2.81 2.28 53.94
N MET A 197 -1.91 3.20 53.55
CA MET A 197 -1.71 3.59 52.15
C MET A 197 -1.20 2.43 51.29
N ALA A 198 -0.19 1.71 51.79
CA ALA A 198 0.35 0.53 51.11
C ALA A 198 -0.70 -0.58 50.97
N ALA A 199 -1.47 -0.84 52.03
CA ALA A 199 -2.53 -1.83 52.03
C ALA A 199 -3.68 -1.46 51.08
N LYS A 200 -4.08 -0.18 51.04
CA LYS A 200 -5.09 0.32 50.08
C LYS A 200 -4.62 0.16 48.65
N ARG A 201 -3.36 0.47 48.35
CA ARG A 201 -2.76 0.25 47.03
C ARG A 201 -2.81 -1.24 46.64
N LYS A 202 -2.40 -2.13 47.55
CA LYS A 202 -2.44 -3.58 47.36
C LYS A 202 -3.87 -4.10 47.14
N LEU A 203 -4.87 -3.55 47.85
CA LEU A 203 -6.29 -3.86 47.65
C LEU A 203 -6.77 -3.49 46.25
N VAL A 204 -6.41 -2.28 45.79
CA VAL A 204 -6.78 -1.76 44.47
C VAL A 204 -6.10 -2.56 43.34
N GLU A 205 -4.80 -2.86 43.48
CA GLU A 205 -4.07 -3.72 42.53
C GLU A 205 -4.65 -5.14 42.48
N SER A 206 -5.03 -5.71 43.63
CA SER A 206 -5.66 -7.04 43.70
C SER A 206 -7.06 -7.07 43.09
N ALA A 207 -7.72 -5.91 42.98
CA ALA A 207 -8.99 -5.75 42.27
C ALA A 207 -8.82 -5.56 40.75
N GLY A 208 -7.59 -5.67 40.22
CA GLY A 208 -7.30 -5.49 38.79
C GLY A 208 -7.29 -4.04 38.33
N LEU A 209 -7.29 -3.09 39.28
CA LEU A 209 -7.29 -1.65 38.99
C LEU A 209 -5.85 -1.20 38.82
N LYS A 210 -5.51 -0.73 37.62
CA LYS A 210 -4.19 -0.15 37.36
C LYS A 210 -4.10 1.23 38.04
N ILE A 211 -3.28 1.34 39.07
CA ILE A 211 -2.95 2.63 39.69
C ILE A 211 -1.78 3.25 38.94
N THR A 212 -1.98 4.44 38.37
CA THR A 212 -0.88 5.29 37.95
C THR A 212 -0.70 6.36 39.02
N SER A 213 0.28 6.17 39.91
CA SER A 213 0.62 7.17 40.93
C SER A 213 1.45 8.28 40.27
N VAL A 214 0.92 9.50 40.25
CA VAL A 214 1.67 10.69 39.84
C VAL A 214 1.98 11.48 41.12
N SER A 215 3.20 11.32 41.61
CA SER A 215 3.69 12.10 42.74
C SER A 215 4.40 13.34 42.23
N GLN A 216 3.86 14.52 42.53
CA GLN A 216 4.47 15.80 42.25
C GLN A 216 5.50 16.10 43.34
N LEU A 217 6.76 16.25 42.94
CA LEU A 217 7.88 16.60 43.81
C LEU A 217 8.19 18.09 43.68
N GLU A 218 8.25 18.82 44.79
CA GLU A 218 8.90 20.13 44.86
C GLU A 218 9.95 20.09 45.98
N ASN A 219 11.16 20.60 45.71
CA ASN A 219 12.27 20.60 46.69
C ASN A 219 12.61 19.23 47.31
N PHE A 220 12.49 18.14 46.55
CA PHE A 220 12.65 16.76 47.04
C PHE A 220 11.63 16.33 48.11
N GLU A 221 10.60 17.13 48.34
CA GLU A 221 9.43 16.76 49.14
C GLU A 221 8.28 16.41 48.20
N ILE A 222 7.57 15.33 48.50
CA ILE A 222 6.37 14.94 47.76
C ILE A 222 5.27 15.91 48.16
N VAL A 223 4.99 16.91 47.32
CA VAL A 223 4.00 17.97 47.59
C VAL A 223 2.58 17.49 47.29
N LYS A 224 2.41 16.61 46.30
CA LYS A 224 1.09 16.09 45.95
C LYS A 224 1.19 14.68 45.41
N ASP A 225 0.63 13.73 46.13
CA ASP A 225 0.48 12.36 45.63
C ASP A 225 -0.92 12.21 45.04
N SER A 226 -1.01 12.20 43.70
CA SER A 226 -2.29 12.02 43.00
C SER A 226 -2.36 10.59 42.46
N VAL A 227 -3.26 9.80 43.04
CA VAL A 227 -3.60 8.47 42.54
C VAL A 227 -4.67 8.64 41.47
N ILE A 228 -4.27 8.55 40.19
CA ILE A 228 -5.23 8.49 39.08
C ILE A 228 -5.60 7.02 38.92
N SER A 229 -6.81 6.68 39.36
CA SER A 229 -7.43 5.38 39.09
C SER A 229 -8.19 5.50 37.77
N ASP A 230 -7.71 4.84 36.73
CA ASP A 230 -8.31 4.82 35.38
C ASP A 230 -9.51 3.85 35.28
N ALA A 231 -10.08 3.45 36.42
CA ALA A 231 -10.93 2.28 36.47
C ALA A 231 -12.44 2.62 36.46
N SER A 232 -13.17 1.86 35.65
CA SER A 232 -14.63 1.68 35.64
C SER A 232 -15.22 1.12 36.94
N LEU A 233 -14.38 0.93 37.96
CA LEU A 233 -14.63 0.21 39.19
C LEU A 233 -14.35 1.12 40.40
N GLU A 234 -15.19 0.99 41.42
CA GLU A 234 -15.11 1.70 42.69
C GLU A 234 -15.12 0.68 43.83
N ILE A 235 -14.29 0.88 44.86
CA ILE A 235 -14.33 0.04 46.07
C ILE A 235 -15.25 0.72 47.08
N LYS A 236 -16.40 0.09 47.38
CA LYS A 236 -17.36 0.51 48.41
C LYS A 236 -17.24 -0.34 49.67
N ASN A 237 -17.91 0.09 50.73
CA ASN A 237 -18.00 -0.62 52.01
C ASN A 237 -16.63 -1.00 52.62
N PHE A 238 -15.67 -0.09 52.50
CA PHE A 238 -14.32 -0.28 53.00
C PHE A 238 -14.32 -0.50 54.52
N LYS A 239 -13.80 -1.65 54.95
CA LYS A 239 -13.53 -1.96 56.35
C LYS A 239 -12.04 -2.24 56.51
N SER A 240 -11.46 -1.66 57.55
CA SER A 240 -10.06 -1.88 57.87
C SER A 240 -9.90 -2.22 59.34
N ASP A 241 -9.21 -3.32 59.61
CA ASP A 241 -8.75 -3.70 60.95
C ASP A 241 -7.23 -3.56 61.01
N SER A 242 -6.73 -2.97 62.09
CA SER A 242 -5.30 -2.77 62.34
C SER A 242 -4.96 -3.34 63.70
N THR A 243 -3.89 -4.13 63.76
CA THR A 243 -3.38 -4.71 64.99
C THR A 243 -1.87 -4.61 65.02
N PHE A 244 -1.30 -4.22 66.15
CA PHE A 244 0.15 -4.18 66.34
C PHE A 244 0.61 -5.48 67.01
N ALA A 245 1.68 -6.05 66.47
CA ALA A 245 2.36 -7.20 67.03
C ALA A 245 3.86 -6.91 67.14
N ILE A 246 4.54 -7.58 68.07
CA ILE A 246 6.00 -7.56 68.13
C ILE A 246 6.49 -8.84 67.46
N GLN A 247 7.23 -8.70 66.38
CA GLN A 247 7.86 -9.83 65.68
C GLN A 247 9.35 -9.55 65.54
N ASN A 248 10.19 -10.49 65.98
CA ASN A 248 11.65 -10.36 65.93
C ASN A 248 12.19 -9.05 66.56
N GLY A 249 11.54 -8.57 67.63
CA GLY A 249 11.92 -7.35 68.32
C GLY A 249 11.52 -6.05 67.60
N GLN A 250 10.79 -6.12 66.49
CA GLN A 250 10.24 -4.99 65.76
C GLN A 250 8.72 -4.89 65.95
N ILE A 251 8.18 -3.68 65.99
CA ILE A 251 6.74 -3.45 65.98
C ILE A 251 6.28 -3.59 64.53
N VAL A 252 5.37 -4.54 64.28
CA VAL A 252 4.76 -4.79 62.99
C VAL A 252 3.28 -4.44 63.10
N ASN A 253 2.79 -3.59 62.20
CA ASN A 253 1.38 -3.31 62.04
C ASN A 253 0.80 -4.28 61.00
N VAL A 254 -0.12 -5.14 61.44
CA VAL A 254 -0.87 -6.06 60.57
C VAL A 254 -2.21 -5.43 60.24
N LEU A 255 -2.43 -5.18 58.95
CA LEU A 255 -3.61 -4.54 58.40
C LEU A 255 -4.42 -5.56 57.59
N LYS A 256 -5.72 -5.63 57.87
CA LYS A 256 -6.69 -6.40 57.09
C LYS A 256 -7.70 -5.44 56.49
N LEU A 257 -7.75 -5.39 55.17
CA LEU A 257 -8.66 -4.54 54.41
C LEU A 257 -9.65 -5.42 53.68
N VAL A 258 -10.93 -5.05 53.81
CA VAL A 258 -12.04 -5.68 53.11
C VAL A 258 -12.78 -4.57 52.35
N GLY A 259 -13.01 -4.77 51.06
CA GLY A 259 -13.77 -3.84 50.24
C GLY A 259 -14.58 -4.55 49.17
N ASP A 260 -15.77 -4.02 48.87
CA ASP A 260 -16.63 -4.50 47.80
C ASP A 260 -16.29 -3.74 46.53
N VAL A 261 -15.80 -4.45 45.52
CA VAL A 261 -15.53 -3.87 44.20
C VAL A 261 -16.86 -3.83 43.44
N VAL A 262 -17.30 -2.63 43.08
CA VAL A 262 -18.53 -2.39 42.31
C VAL A 262 -18.22 -1.57 41.07
N ALA A 263 -18.98 -1.76 39.99
CA ALA A 263 -18.92 -0.85 38.85
C ALA A 263 -19.31 0.57 39.31
N LYS A 264 -18.53 1.56 38.89
CA LYS A 264 -18.90 2.97 39.08
C LYS A 264 -20.20 3.16 38.28
N SER A 265 -21.27 3.62 38.92
CA SER A 265 -22.66 3.56 38.40
C SER A 265 -22.94 4.42 37.16
N GLN A 266 -21.89 4.95 36.51
CA GLN A 266 -21.88 5.66 35.24
C GLN A 266 -20.56 5.37 34.51
N GLY A 267 -20.18 4.09 34.41
CA GLY A 267 -19.11 3.69 33.50
C GLY A 267 -19.47 4.19 32.11
N ASN A 268 -18.66 5.09 31.57
CA ASN A 268 -18.84 5.65 30.24
C ASN A 268 -18.95 4.47 29.26
N ILE A 269 -20.08 4.36 28.54
CA ILE A 269 -20.35 3.24 27.62
C ILE A 269 -19.21 3.06 26.60
N GLU A 270 -18.49 4.15 26.31
CA GLU A 270 -17.28 4.17 25.48
C GLU A 270 -16.18 3.21 25.96
N GLN A 271 -16.03 2.97 27.27
CA GLN A 271 -15.05 2.02 27.79
C GLN A 271 -15.44 0.57 27.45
N TYR A 272 -16.73 0.24 27.48
CA TYR A 272 -17.23 -1.08 27.10
C TYR A 272 -17.19 -1.28 25.58
N VAL A 273 -17.43 -0.22 24.80
CA VAL A 273 -17.27 -0.21 23.34
C VAL A 273 -15.83 -0.56 22.95
N LEU A 274 -14.83 0.01 23.63
CA LEU A 274 -13.42 -0.30 23.35
C LEU A 274 -13.07 -1.77 23.66
N VAL A 275 -13.54 -2.29 24.80
CA VAL A 275 -13.32 -3.70 25.18
C VAL A 275 -14.02 -4.64 24.19
N ALA A 276 -15.28 -4.37 23.86
CA ALA A 276 -16.04 -5.13 22.88
C ALA A 276 -15.37 -5.13 21.50
N SER A 277 -14.91 -3.96 21.03
CA SER A 277 -14.20 -3.81 19.77
C SER A 277 -12.92 -4.65 19.74
N ASN A 278 -12.09 -4.60 20.78
CA ASN A 278 -10.86 -5.39 20.86
C ASN A 278 -11.15 -6.90 20.87
N MET A 279 -12.17 -7.35 21.60
CA MET A 279 -12.57 -8.75 21.65
C MET A 279 -13.07 -9.25 20.28
N ILE A 280 -13.92 -8.47 19.62
CA ILE A 280 -14.45 -8.80 18.29
C ILE A 280 -13.33 -8.83 17.25
N ASN A 281 -12.45 -7.83 17.25
CA ASN A 281 -11.31 -7.75 16.33
C ASN A 281 -10.35 -8.93 16.48
N ALA A 282 -10.03 -9.34 17.71
CA ALA A 282 -9.18 -10.50 17.97
C ALA A 282 -9.81 -11.79 17.39
N LYS A 283 -11.11 -12.03 17.65
CA LYS A 283 -11.83 -13.18 17.11
C LYS A 283 -11.90 -13.16 15.57
N LEU A 284 -12.13 -11.99 14.98
CA LEU A 284 -12.12 -11.81 13.52
C LEU A 284 -10.75 -12.15 12.92
N GLN A 285 -9.66 -11.62 13.48
CA GLN A 285 -8.30 -11.86 12.99
C GLN A 285 -7.93 -13.34 12.99
N ASP A 286 -8.15 -14.03 14.11
CA ASP A 286 -7.87 -15.46 14.23
C ASP A 286 -8.64 -16.28 13.19
N SER A 287 -9.91 -15.91 12.97
CA SER A 287 -10.79 -16.63 12.04
C SER A 287 -10.45 -16.39 10.57
N VAL A 288 -10.03 -15.18 10.20
CA VAL A 288 -9.63 -14.83 8.83
C VAL A 288 -8.28 -15.46 8.50
N ALA A 289 -7.32 -15.41 9.42
CA ALA A 289 -6.00 -16.01 9.23
C ALA A 289 -6.08 -17.53 9.01
N ALA A 290 -6.93 -18.23 9.76
CA ALA A 290 -7.14 -19.66 9.62
C ALA A 290 -7.73 -20.05 8.25
N GLU A 291 -8.59 -19.22 7.67
CA GLU A 291 -9.24 -19.50 6.40
C GLU A 291 -8.38 -19.11 5.19
N GLN A 292 -7.60 -18.04 5.31
CA GLN A 292 -6.58 -17.67 4.32
C GLN A 292 -5.49 -18.74 4.20
N ALA A 293 -5.08 -19.37 5.31
CA ALA A 293 -4.12 -20.47 5.29
C ALA A 293 -4.65 -21.73 4.57
N ASN A 294 -5.97 -21.90 4.51
CA ASN A 294 -6.62 -23.04 3.84
C ASN A 294 -7.05 -22.73 2.40
N THR A 295 -6.96 -21.47 1.96
CA THR A 295 -7.27 -21.11 0.58
C THR A 295 -6.07 -21.53 -0.27
N PRO A 296 -6.22 -22.45 -1.24
CA PRO A 296 -5.11 -22.86 -2.08
C PRO A 296 -4.54 -21.61 -2.74
N THR A 297 -3.27 -21.32 -2.46
CA THR A 297 -2.50 -20.31 -3.17
C THR A 297 -2.68 -20.60 -4.65
N VAL A 298 -3.38 -19.70 -5.34
CA VAL A 298 -3.51 -19.77 -6.79
C VAL A 298 -2.09 -19.58 -7.31
N ASP A 299 -1.44 -20.72 -7.60
CA ASP A 299 -0.12 -20.77 -8.19
C ASP A 299 -0.15 -19.89 -9.44
N THR A 300 0.47 -18.73 -9.32
CA THR A 300 0.61 -17.74 -10.41
C THR A 300 1.67 -18.20 -11.41
N SER A 301 2.26 -19.38 -11.20
CA SER A 301 3.12 -20.12 -12.11
C SER A 301 2.29 -20.90 -13.13
N SER A 302 1.77 -20.20 -14.14
CA SER A 302 1.28 -20.82 -15.39
C SER A 302 1.72 -19.96 -16.57
N SER A 303 3.01 -20.00 -16.84
CA SER A 303 3.64 -19.59 -18.09
C SER A 303 4.72 -20.63 -18.41
N GLU A 304 4.29 -21.84 -18.75
CA GLU A 304 5.14 -22.82 -19.44
C GLU A 304 5.01 -22.61 -20.95
N ILE A 305 6.05 -22.05 -21.58
CA ILE A 305 6.24 -22.16 -23.02
C ILE A 305 7.57 -22.89 -23.29
N ALA A 306 7.40 -24.17 -23.64
CA ALA A 306 8.25 -25.07 -24.41
C ALA A 306 9.71 -24.67 -24.70
N GLN A 307 10.65 -25.38 -24.05
CA GLN A 307 12.03 -25.51 -24.52
C GLN A 307 12.13 -26.63 -25.57
N ASN A 308 12.53 -26.28 -26.79
CA ASN A 308 13.14 -27.19 -27.74
C ASN A 308 14.50 -26.62 -28.16
N ASN A 309 15.47 -27.54 -28.29
CA ASN A 309 16.70 -27.47 -29.09
C ASN A 309 18.06 -27.10 -28.46
N THR A 310 18.81 -28.18 -28.24
CA THR A 310 20.12 -28.52 -28.86
C THR A 310 21.41 -27.84 -28.37
N THR A 311 22.07 -28.60 -27.50
CA THR A 311 23.51 -28.66 -27.24
C THR A 311 24.38 -28.56 -28.50
N THR A 312 25.28 -27.58 -28.57
CA THR A 312 26.55 -27.74 -29.31
C THR A 312 27.73 -27.23 -28.49
N LYS A 313 28.80 -28.02 -28.57
CA LYS A 313 30.00 -28.07 -27.74
C LYS A 313 31.19 -27.64 -28.61
N ARG A 314 32.08 -26.76 -28.13
CA ARG A 314 33.48 -26.54 -28.60
C ARG A 314 34.18 -25.55 -27.67
N THR A 315 35.02 -25.96 -26.72
CA THR A 315 36.51 -26.17 -26.78
C THR A 315 37.34 -24.95 -27.23
N GLY A 316 38.13 -24.39 -26.31
CA GLY A 316 39.30 -23.51 -26.58
C GLY A 316 40.50 -24.28 -27.17
N PRO A 317 41.73 -23.71 -27.31
CA PRO A 317 42.43 -22.91 -26.28
C PRO A 317 43.32 -21.70 -26.75
N SER A 318 43.83 -21.00 -25.73
CA SER A 318 44.89 -19.94 -25.55
C SER A 318 46.28 -20.15 -26.24
N PRO A 319 47.37 -19.32 -26.07
CA PRO A 319 47.57 -17.86 -25.81
C PRO A 319 48.64 -17.15 -26.73
N ALA A 320 48.66 -15.79 -26.68
CA ALA A 320 49.75 -14.74 -26.63
C ALA A 320 51.20 -14.97 -27.21
N PRO A 321 52.06 -13.94 -27.54
CA PRO A 321 52.22 -12.64 -26.83
C PRO A 321 52.74 -11.34 -27.57
N GLN A 322 52.60 -10.19 -26.87
CA GLN A 322 53.47 -8.96 -26.75
C GLN A 322 53.79 -8.10 -28.02
N SER A 323 53.99 -6.77 -28.03
CA SER A 323 54.14 -5.66 -27.05
C SER A 323 54.23 -4.31 -27.84
N ALA A 324 53.69 -3.19 -27.33
CA ALA A 324 54.43 -1.90 -27.11
C ALA A 324 53.53 -0.64 -26.91
N LYS A 325 53.69 -0.01 -25.72
CA LYS A 325 53.68 1.43 -25.32
C LYS A 325 52.72 2.45 -26.00
N SER A 326 51.87 3.12 -25.19
CA SER A 326 52.03 4.54 -24.77
C SER A 326 50.74 5.18 -24.18
N THR A 327 50.97 6.10 -23.22
CA THR A 327 50.09 7.15 -22.61
C THR A 327 48.96 6.73 -21.64
N ASN A 328 49.18 7.06 -20.37
CA ASN A 328 48.26 6.88 -19.24
C ASN A 328 47.15 7.97 -19.23
N TYR A 329 45.93 7.56 -19.59
CA TYR A 329 44.72 8.02 -18.93
C TYR A 329 44.37 6.94 -17.88
N VAL A 330 44.03 7.35 -16.66
CA VAL A 330 43.47 6.41 -15.67
C VAL A 330 42.03 6.16 -16.10
N THR A 331 41.83 5.07 -16.85
CA THR A 331 40.51 4.55 -17.20
C THR A 331 39.87 4.00 -15.92
N PRO A 332 38.65 4.43 -15.54
CA PRO A 332 37.89 3.78 -14.48
C PRO A 332 37.76 2.29 -14.82
N THR A 333 37.99 1.43 -13.82
CA THR A 333 37.71 0.00 -13.98
C THR A 333 36.19 -0.17 -13.96
N PRO A 334 35.55 -0.70 -15.01
CA PRO A 334 34.10 -0.88 -15.02
C PRO A 334 33.72 -1.86 -13.90
N GLN A 335 32.96 -1.39 -12.91
CA GLN A 335 32.30 -2.26 -11.96
C GLN A 335 31.01 -2.75 -12.62
N THR A 336 31.09 -3.90 -13.28
CA THR A 336 29.90 -4.54 -13.88
C THR A 336 29.02 -5.10 -12.75
N ALA A 337 28.01 -4.35 -12.34
CA ALA A 337 26.95 -4.85 -11.48
C ALA A 337 25.85 -5.47 -12.38
N THR A 338 25.67 -6.79 -12.29
CA THR A 338 24.59 -7.47 -13.03
C THR A 338 23.25 -7.23 -12.33
N ALA A 339 22.29 -6.59 -13.01
CA ALA A 339 20.98 -6.28 -12.45
C ALA A 339 19.86 -6.82 -13.36
N ILE A 340 18.97 -7.62 -12.75
CA ILE A 340 17.67 -8.09 -13.27
C ILE A 340 17.77 -9.02 -14.50
N ASN A 341 17.67 -10.33 -14.23
CA ASN A 341 17.46 -11.35 -15.26
C ASN A 341 15.96 -11.64 -15.34
N ASN A 342 15.27 -11.06 -16.32
CA ASN A 342 13.97 -11.54 -16.76
C ASN A 342 14.19 -12.21 -18.11
N ASN A 343 13.61 -13.40 -18.34
CA ASN A 343 14.07 -14.38 -19.35
C ASN A 343 14.25 -13.89 -20.80
N ASP A 344 13.80 -12.69 -21.16
CA ASP A 344 13.93 -12.09 -22.51
C ASP A 344 14.70 -10.75 -22.55
N VAL A 345 15.15 -10.22 -21.40
CA VAL A 345 15.82 -8.92 -21.30
C VAL A 345 16.96 -8.99 -20.29
N GLN A 346 18.20 -8.83 -20.76
CA GLN A 346 19.36 -8.59 -19.90
C GLN A 346 19.67 -7.10 -19.83
N VAL A 347 19.78 -6.57 -18.62
CA VAL A 347 20.15 -5.17 -18.37
C VAL A 347 21.53 -5.14 -17.72
N THR A 348 22.48 -4.45 -18.35
CA THR A 348 23.85 -4.32 -17.83
C THR A 348 24.21 -2.86 -17.69
N LEU A 349 24.67 -2.45 -16.51
CA LEU A 349 25.29 -1.14 -16.30
C LEU A 349 26.72 -1.21 -16.82
N THR A 350 27.03 -0.42 -17.85
CA THR A 350 28.31 -0.50 -18.56
C THR A 350 29.28 0.58 -18.11
N ASP A 351 28.82 1.83 -18.04
CA ASP A 351 29.65 3.00 -17.73
C ASP A 351 28.89 4.02 -16.87
N SER A 352 29.64 4.89 -16.18
CA SER A 352 29.10 6.07 -15.51
C SER A 352 29.78 7.35 -16.02
N PHE A 353 28.99 8.42 -16.17
CA PHE A 353 29.41 9.72 -16.67
C PHE A 353 29.05 10.79 -15.66
N GLU A 354 30.05 11.52 -15.19
CA GLU A 354 29.81 12.73 -14.42
C GLU A 354 29.32 13.84 -15.36
N SER A 355 28.20 14.50 -15.03
CA SER A 355 27.64 15.54 -15.90
C SER A 355 28.54 16.79 -15.96
N GLY A 356 29.28 17.05 -14.87
CA GLY A 356 30.04 18.27 -14.67
C GLY A 356 29.18 19.52 -14.41
N ASP A 357 27.85 19.37 -14.39
CA ASP A 357 26.87 20.43 -14.18
C ASP A 357 25.98 20.07 -12.98
N SER A 358 25.94 20.93 -11.97
CA SER A 358 25.13 20.69 -10.77
C SER A 358 23.62 20.66 -11.04
N THR A 359 23.15 21.16 -12.18
CA THR A 359 21.74 21.05 -12.61
C THR A 359 21.38 19.65 -13.09
N ILE A 360 22.35 18.84 -13.50
CA ILE A 360 22.09 17.55 -14.17
C ILE A 360 22.65 16.42 -13.31
N PRO A 361 21.89 15.35 -13.04
CA PRO A 361 22.43 14.17 -12.35
C PRO A 361 23.57 13.56 -13.15
N ASN A 362 24.37 12.72 -12.50
CA ASN A 362 25.28 11.89 -13.27
C ASN A 362 24.46 10.87 -14.05
N PHE A 363 25.09 10.30 -15.06
CA PHE A 363 24.43 9.34 -15.92
C PHE A 363 25.12 8.00 -15.84
N VAL A 364 24.34 6.95 -16.06
CA VAL A 364 24.83 5.60 -16.27
C VAL A 364 24.39 5.12 -17.65
N ASP A 365 25.29 4.46 -18.36
CA ASP A 365 24.91 3.72 -19.56
C ASP A 365 24.35 2.36 -19.14
N ILE A 366 23.20 2.05 -19.72
CA ILE A 366 22.46 0.83 -19.50
C ILE A 366 22.33 0.13 -20.84
N GLU A 367 23.01 -0.98 -20.98
CA GLU A 367 22.89 -1.86 -22.14
C GLU A 367 21.76 -2.86 -21.91
N ILE A 368 20.72 -2.77 -22.74
CA ILE A 368 19.57 -3.67 -22.74
C ILE A 368 19.71 -4.65 -23.90
N GLN A 369 19.95 -5.92 -23.61
CA GLN A 369 19.92 -6.98 -24.61
C GLN A 369 18.52 -7.56 -24.73
N LYS A 370 17.83 -7.27 -25.84
CA LYS A 370 16.54 -7.86 -26.21
C LYS A 370 16.68 -8.57 -27.56
N ALA A 371 16.41 -9.88 -27.60
CA ALA A 371 16.45 -10.68 -28.81
C ALA A 371 17.76 -10.55 -29.64
N GLY A 372 18.91 -10.43 -28.96
CA GLY A 372 20.23 -10.34 -29.59
C GLY A 372 20.59 -8.99 -30.22
N THR A 373 19.77 -7.95 -30.00
CA THR A 373 20.12 -6.57 -30.36
C THR A 373 20.39 -5.77 -29.09
N PRO A 374 21.63 -5.28 -28.86
CA PRO A 374 21.91 -4.41 -27.73
C PRO A 374 21.34 -3.01 -27.98
N VAL A 375 20.66 -2.47 -26.98
CA VAL A 375 20.19 -1.09 -26.96
C VAL A 375 20.87 -0.39 -25.78
N SER A 376 21.73 0.58 -26.05
CA SER A 376 22.26 1.48 -25.01
C SER A 376 21.23 2.56 -24.69
N LEU A 377 20.98 2.77 -23.41
CA LEU A 377 20.23 3.89 -22.89
C LEU A 377 21.08 4.59 -21.84
N ILE A 378 21.15 5.92 -21.93
CA ILE A 378 21.74 6.74 -20.89
C ILE A 378 20.62 7.14 -19.94
N VAL A 379 20.74 6.79 -18.66
CA VAL A 379 19.75 7.07 -17.62
C VAL A 379 20.44 7.81 -16.47
N SER A 380 19.73 8.70 -15.80
CA SER A 380 20.26 9.34 -14.59
C SER A 380 20.54 8.31 -13.51
N ASP A 381 21.62 8.49 -12.76
CA ASP A 381 21.99 7.60 -11.65
C ASP A 381 21.12 7.80 -10.40
N THR A 382 20.49 8.97 -10.29
CA THR A 382 19.50 9.30 -9.26
C THR A 382 18.21 9.84 -9.86
N GLU A 383 17.18 9.91 -9.01
CA GLU A 383 16.03 10.78 -9.26
C GLU A 383 16.50 12.25 -9.29
N ILE A 384 15.76 13.10 -10.01
CA ILE A 384 16.05 14.53 -10.06
C ILE A 384 15.74 15.15 -8.69
N THR A 385 16.70 15.87 -8.15
CA THR A 385 16.58 16.47 -6.81
C THR A 385 15.91 17.84 -6.82
N VAL A 386 15.44 18.28 -5.66
CA VAL A 386 14.87 19.62 -5.45
C VAL A 386 15.87 20.72 -5.85
N ALA A 387 17.15 20.58 -5.49
CA ALA A 387 18.18 21.56 -5.87
C ALA A 387 18.37 21.64 -7.39
N GLN A 388 18.50 20.50 -8.07
CA GLN A 388 18.66 20.43 -9.52
C GLN A 388 17.48 21.07 -10.25
N PHE A 389 16.26 20.70 -9.85
CA PHE A 389 15.05 21.24 -10.46
C PHE A 389 14.86 22.75 -10.16
N SER A 390 15.19 23.19 -8.95
CA SER A 390 15.12 24.61 -8.58
C SER A 390 16.10 25.46 -9.39
N GLN A 391 17.31 24.95 -9.65
CA GLN A 391 18.27 25.65 -10.49
C GLN A 391 17.76 25.79 -11.93
N PHE A 392 17.17 24.73 -12.51
CA PHE A 392 16.48 24.80 -13.79
C PHE A 392 15.38 25.87 -13.82
N GLN A 393 14.54 25.94 -12.79
CA GLN A 393 13.49 26.97 -12.69
C GLN A 393 14.07 28.39 -12.62
N GLN A 394 15.18 28.58 -11.89
CA GLN A 394 15.86 29.87 -11.78
C GLN A 394 16.46 30.32 -13.11
N GLU A 395 17.06 29.41 -13.86
CA GLU A 395 17.72 29.71 -15.14
C GLU A 395 16.73 29.97 -16.28
N THR A 396 15.60 29.23 -16.30
CA THR A 396 14.63 29.28 -17.40
C THR A 396 13.40 30.15 -17.10
N GLY A 397 13.15 30.45 -15.82
CA GLY A 397 11.87 31.03 -15.38
C GLY A 397 10.70 30.04 -15.46
N TYR A 398 10.97 28.74 -15.57
CA TYR A 398 9.92 27.72 -15.67
C TYR A 398 9.08 27.64 -14.39
N THR A 399 7.75 27.52 -14.57
CA THR A 399 6.78 27.32 -13.49
C THR A 399 6.05 26.00 -13.74
N THR A 400 5.97 25.13 -12.74
CA THR A 400 5.35 23.80 -12.89
C THR A 400 3.83 23.88 -13.02
N GLU A 401 3.21 22.80 -13.50
CA GLU A 401 1.75 22.69 -13.50
C GLU A 401 1.18 22.75 -12.06
N SER A 402 1.90 22.20 -11.08
CA SER A 402 1.47 22.24 -9.69
C SER A 402 1.58 23.64 -9.06
N GLU A 403 2.57 24.45 -9.44
CA GLU A 403 2.70 25.85 -9.01
C GLU A 403 1.66 26.77 -9.63
N SER A 404 1.32 26.56 -10.90
CA SER A 404 0.37 27.42 -11.64
C SER A 404 -1.09 27.19 -11.26
N ALA A 405 -1.45 25.96 -10.88
CA ALA A 405 -2.84 25.58 -10.59
C ALA A 405 -3.09 25.06 -9.16
N SER A 406 -2.05 24.93 -8.32
CA SER A 406 -2.08 24.41 -6.93
C SER A 406 -2.87 23.11 -6.76
N LYS A 407 -2.45 22.06 -7.46
CA LYS A 407 -3.10 20.75 -7.44
C LYS A 407 -2.07 19.63 -7.41
N CYS A 408 -1.49 19.39 -6.24
CA CYS A 408 -0.76 18.15 -5.97
C CYS A 408 -1.52 17.30 -4.95
N MET A 409 -1.59 15.99 -5.19
CA MET A 409 -2.17 15.05 -4.23
C MET A 409 -1.14 14.76 -3.14
N ILE A 410 -1.49 15.07 -1.89
CA ILE A 410 -0.70 14.68 -0.73
C ILE A 410 -1.30 13.39 -0.19
N TYR A 411 -0.44 12.42 0.13
CA TYR A 411 -0.84 11.27 0.93
C TYR A 411 -0.88 11.68 2.41
N ASP A 412 -2.01 12.26 2.79
CA ASP A 412 -2.48 12.36 4.16
C ASP A 412 -3.36 11.11 4.38
N TYR A 413 -3.09 10.29 5.40
CA TYR A 413 -3.85 9.07 5.73
C TYR A 413 -5.40 9.28 5.81
N SER A 414 -5.90 10.51 5.72
CA SER A 414 -7.31 10.91 5.57
C SER A 414 -7.79 11.14 4.12
N SER A 415 -7.02 10.76 3.10
CA SER A 415 -7.36 10.76 1.65
C SER A 415 -7.82 12.10 1.06
N ARG A 416 -7.35 13.24 1.59
CA ARG A 416 -7.71 14.57 1.09
C ARG A 416 -6.70 15.12 0.08
N ILE A 417 -7.19 15.55 -1.08
CA ILE A 417 -6.41 16.37 -2.03
C ILE A 417 -6.12 17.71 -1.36
N SER A 418 -4.83 18.04 -1.21
CA SER A 418 -4.44 19.37 -0.75
C SER A 418 -4.49 20.37 -1.90
N VAL A 419 -5.24 21.46 -1.71
CA VAL A 419 -5.34 22.55 -2.69
C VAL A 419 -4.19 23.55 -2.61
N THR A 420 -3.21 23.31 -1.73
CA THR A 420 -2.08 24.22 -1.50
C THR A 420 -0.72 23.58 -1.75
N ALA A 421 -0.69 22.31 -2.14
CA ALA A 421 0.52 21.55 -2.38
C ALA A 421 1.07 21.79 -3.79
N ASP A 422 2.37 22.03 -3.89
CA ASP A 422 3.11 22.25 -5.14
C ASP A 422 4.53 21.67 -5.05
N SER A 423 5.32 21.78 -6.12
CA SER A 423 6.71 21.29 -6.20
C SER A 423 7.65 21.89 -5.17
N THR A 424 7.40 23.10 -4.68
CA THR A 424 8.19 23.76 -3.63
C THR A 424 7.67 23.49 -2.22
N ARG A 425 6.39 23.13 -2.09
CA ARG A 425 5.68 22.91 -0.84
C ARG A 425 4.80 21.66 -0.95
N PRO A 426 5.39 20.45 -0.91
CA PRO A 426 4.63 19.21 -1.07
C PRO A 426 3.84 18.82 0.18
N GLY A 427 3.85 19.66 1.22
CA GLY A 427 3.12 19.46 2.48
C GLY A 427 3.79 18.50 3.47
N TYR A 428 5.05 18.17 3.24
CA TYR A 428 5.94 17.53 4.21
C TYR A 428 7.34 18.15 4.11
N PRO A 429 8.19 18.02 5.15
CA PRO A 429 9.55 18.55 5.10
C PRO A 429 10.36 17.89 3.98
N ILE A 430 10.92 18.70 3.09
CA ILE A 430 11.85 18.29 2.03
C ILE A 430 13.14 19.12 2.14
N SER A 431 14.23 18.56 1.64
CA SER A 431 15.52 19.25 1.50
C SER A 431 16.00 19.18 0.05
N ASP A 432 16.99 19.98 -0.28
CA ASP A 432 17.62 20.08 -1.60
C ASP A 432 18.07 18.74 -2.21
N SER A 433 18.43 17.76 -1.37
CA SER A 433 18.88 16.42 -1.78
C SER A 433 17.75 15.41 -1.99
N HIS A 434 16.50 15.75 -1.63
CA HIS A 434 15.37 14.86 -1.86
C HIS A 434 14.94 14.92 -3.33
N PRO A 435 14.29 13.84 -3.85
CA PRO A 435 13.66 13.88 -5.15
C PRO A 435 12.61 14.99 -5.24
N ILE A 436 12.55 15.69 -6.37
CA ILE A 436 11.46 16.63 -6.63
C ILE A 436 10.15 15.86 -6.81
N VAL A 437 9.08 16.37 -6.20
CA VAL A 437 7.73 15.78 -6.26
C VAL A 437 6.74 16.81 -6.78
N CYS A 438 5.47 16.41 -6.95
CA CYS A 438 4.43 17.29 -7.49
C CYS A 438 4.78 17.84 -8.88
N VAL A 439 5.53 17.07 -9.67
CA VAL A 439 5.88 17.35 -11.06
C VAL A 439 5.06 16.47 -11.98
N SER A 440 4.53 17.05 -13.05
CA SER A 440 3.79 16.31 -14.08
C SER A 440 4.73 15.70 -15.13
N VAL A 441 4.16 14.89 -16.02
CA VAL A 441 4.88 14.40 -17.21
C VAL A 441 5.35 15.56 -18.09
N ILE A 442 4.57 16.65 -18.16
CA ILE A 442 4.92 17.84 -18.95
C ILE A 442 6.11 18.56 -18.28
N ASP A 443 6.11 18.67 -16.95
CA ASP A 443 7.23 19.25 -16.20
C ASP A 443 8.53 18.46 -16.44
N ALA A 444 8.47 17.13 -16.38
CA ALA A 444 9.62 16.26 -16.65
C ALA A 444 10.15 16.40 -18.09
N ILE A 445 9.25 16.51 -19.08
CA ILE A 445 9.63 16.74 -20.47
C ILE A 445 10.30 18.10 -20.67
N ASN A 446 9.87 19.15 -19.96
CA ASN A 446 10.48 20.47 -20.09
C ASN A 446 11.83 20.57 -19.38
N TYR A 447 12.01 19.86 -18.26
CA TYR A 447 13.29 19.77 -17.59
C TYR A 447 14.37 19.05 -18.43
N THR A 448 13.98 18.10 -19.27
CA THR A 448 14.90 17.26 -20.07
C THR A 448 15.24 17.84 -21.45
N LYS A 449 14.72 19.03 -21.80
CA LYS A 449 15.01 19.75 -23.04
C LYS A 449 16.08 20.79 -22.85
#